data_AF-A0A1E4XK34-F1
#
_entry.id   AF-A0A1E4XK34-F1
#
_cell.length_a   1.000
_cell.length_b   1.000
_cell.length_c   1.000
_cell.angle_alpha   90.00
_cell.angle_beta   90.00
_cell.angle_gamma   90.00
#
_symmetry.space_group_name_H-M   'P 1'
#
loop_
_entity.id
_entity.type
_entity.pdbx_description
1 polymer ?
#
loop_
_entity_poly.entity_id
_entity_poly.type
_entity_poly.pdbx_seq_one_letter_code
_entity_poly.pdbx_strand_id
1 'polypeptide(L)'
;MRRFVRPETTFNALYEFANDLIETAGFENLDFAANVGHSLCERRDQRLYIEAGNHRRLDEVACFTFEPHVRERGGRWGYKHENIYFFDSEGQAREL
;
A
#
# COMPACT_ATOMS: atom_id res chain seq x y z
N MET A 1 -0.30 -6.83 -5.40
CA MET A 1 0.81 -6.18 -4.67
C MET A 1 2.09 -7.02 -4.64
N ARG A 2 2.16 -8.18 -3.97
CA ARG A 2 3.43 -8.92 -3.76
C ARG A 2 4.27 -9.23 -5.02
N ARG A 3 3.64 -9.40 -6.19
CA ARG A 3 4.33 -9.64 -7.47
C ARG A 3 4.90 -8.37 -8.12
N PHE A 4 4.44 -7.20 -7.68
CA PHE A 4 4.83 -5.89 -8.21
C PHE A 4 6.00 -5.30 -7.40
N VAL A 5 5.92 -5.38 -6.07
CA VAL A 5 6.89 -4.75 -5.19
C VAL A 5 8.23 -5.48 -5.18
N ARG A 6 9.30 -4.69 -5.11
CA ARG A 6 10.69 -5.08 -4.85
C ARG A 6 11.26 -4.13 -3.78
N PRO A 7 12.40 -4.42 -3.16
CA PRO A 7 13.00 -3.55 -2.13
C PRO A 7 13.09 -2.07 -2.57
N GLU A 8 13.46 -1.85 -3.82
CA GLU A 8 13.64 -0.55 -4.46
C GLU A 8 12.34 0.14 -4.90
N THR A 9 11.20 -0.55 -4.86
CA THR A 9 9.90 0.06 -5.13
C THR A 9 9.64 1.17 -4.13
N THR A 10 9.18 2.33 -4.62
CA THR A 10 8.84 3.46 -3.76
C THR A 10 7.41 3.36 -3.24
N PHE A 11 7.13 4.07 -2.14
CA PHE A 11 5.77 4.23 -1.63
C PHE A 11 4.85 4.81 -2.71
N ASN A 12 5.31 5.81 -3.49
CA ASN A 12 4.56 6.37 -4.61
C ASN A 12 4.27 5.34 -5.71
N ALA A 13 5.26 4.53 -6.11
CA ALA A 13 5.06 3.55 -7.17
C ALA A 13 4.01 2.49 -6.77
N LEU A 14 4.00 2.07 -5.49
CA LEU A 14 2.96 1.17 -4.99
C LEU A 14 1.60 1.87 -4.89
N TYR A 15 1.55 3.15 -4.52
CA TYR A 15 0.33 3.96 -4.55
C TYR A 15 -0.27 4.03 -5.96
N GLU A 16 0.54 4.35 -6.97
CA GLU A 16 0.11 4.46 -8.37
C GLU A 16 -0.40 3.12 -8.89
N PHE A 17 0.39 2.05 -8.70
CA PHE A 17 0.00 0.70 -9.09
C PHE A 17 -1.31 0.26 -8.45
N ALA A 18 -1.48 0.50 -7.14
CA ALA A 18 -2.66 0.06 -6.42
C ALA A 18 -3.90 0.83 -6.85
N ASN A 19 -3.82 2.15 -6.97
CA ASN A 19 -4.97 2.97 -7.36
C ASN A 19 -5.36 2.75 -8.83
N ASP A 20 -4.41 2.55 -9.75
CA ASP A 20 -4.70 2.14 -11.12
C ASP A 20 -5.42 0.78 -11.16
N LEU A 21 -4.96 -0.19 -10.36
CA LEU A 21 -5.61 -1.50 -10.26
C LEU A 21 -7.03 -1.42 -9.65
N ILE A 22 -7.23 -0.58 -8.63
CA ILE A 22 -8.55 -0.33 -8.02
C ILE A 22 -9.51 0.24 -9.07
N GLU A 23 -9.09 1.27 -9.79
CA GLU A 23 -9.90 1.93 -10.81
C GLU A 23 -10.23 0.98 -11.97
N THR A 24 -9.22 0.32 -12.55
CA THR A 24 -9.40 -0.59 -13.68
C THR A 24 -10.21 -1.83 -13.34
N ALA A 25 -10.25 -2.23 -12.06
CA ALA A 25 -11.12 -3.29 -11.56
C ALA A 25 -12.59 -2.85 -11.31
N GLY A 26 -12.94 -1.58 -11.54
CA GLY A 26 -14.30 -1.05 -11.33
C GLY A 26 -14.59 -0.61 -9.89
N PHE A 27 -13.54 -0.40 -9.09
CA PHE A 27 -13.65 0.07 -7.72
C PHE A 27 -13.25 1.55 -7.62
N GLU A 28 -13.51 2.14 -6.45
CA GLU A 28 -12.99 3.43 -6.01
C GLU A 28 -12.31 3.26 -4.65
N ASN A 29 -11.23 4.02 -4.42
CA ASN A 29 -10.57 4.07 -3.13
C ASN A 29 -11.37 4.99 -2.19
N LEU A 30 -11.69 4.51 -0.99
CA LEU A 30 -12.45 5.22 0.04
C LEU A 30 -11.57 6.00 1.02
N ASP A 31 -10.25 5.86 0.95
CA ASP A 31 -9.33 6.72 1.70
C ASP A 31 -9.36 8.15 1.13
N PHE A 32 -9.41 9.16 2.01
CA PHE A 32 -9.51 10.56 1.62
C PHE A 32 -8.32 11.07 0.79
N ALA A 33 -7.14 10.49 1.00
CA ALA A 33 -5.91 10.79 0.25
C ALA A 33 -5.55 9.67 -0.73
N ALA A 34 -6.45 8.71 -0.95
CA ALA A 34 -6.23 7.50 -1.75
C ALA A 34 -5.03 6.66 -1.26
N ASN A 35 -4.68 6.75 0.03
CA ASN A 35 -3.63 5.94 0.62
C ASN A 35 -4.03 4.46 0.62
N VAL A 36 -3.05 3.57 0.45
CA VAL A 36 -3.28 2.12 0.41
C VAL A 36 -2.47 1.34 1.45
N GLY A 37 -1.86 2.06 2.38
CA GLY A 37 -1.15 1.51 3.55
C GLY A 37 -0.05 2.43 4.04
N HIS A 38 0.80 1.92 4.94
CA HIS A 38 1.83 2.70 5.59
C HIS A 38 2.93 1.83 6.23
N SER A 39 4.04 2.45 6.64
CA SER A 39 5.08 1.78 7.42
C SER A 39 4.61 1.42 8.84
N LEU A 40 5.22 0.37 9.43
CA LEU A 40 5.13 0.16 10.87
C LEU A 40 6.18 1.03 11.59
N CYS A 41 5.74 1.75 12.61
CA CYS A 41 6.58 2.69 13.37
C CYS A 41 6.09 2.84 14.81
N GLU A 42 7.00 3.08 15.75
CA GLU A 42 6.66 3.29 17.17
C GLU A 42 5.92 4.61 17.40
N ARG A 43 6.26 5.64 16.62
CA ARG A 43 5.68 6.98 16.73
C ARG A 43 4.93 7.36 15.47
N ARG A 44 3.73 7.92 15.64
CA ARG A 44 2.85 8.29 14.52
C ARG A 44 3.47 9.33 13.57
N ASP A 45 4.30 10.24 14.09
CA ASP A 45 4.98 11.28 13.30
C ASP A 45 6.11 10.75 12.41
N GLN A 46 6.53 9.50 12.58
CA GLN A 46 7.52 8.83 11.74
C GLN A 46 6.89 7.93 10.67
N ARG A 47 5.56 7.85 10.64
CA ARG A 47 4.83 7.01 9.70
C ARG A 47 5.03 7.53 8.28
N LEU A 48 5.36 6.61 7.38
CA LEU A 48 5.40 6.85 5.95
C LEU A 48 4.16 6.22 5.34
N TYR A 49 3.42 6.97 4.53
CA TYR A 49 2.24 6.44 3.86
C TYR A 49 2.58 5.96 2.45
N ILE A 50 1.87 4.94 1.99
CA ILE A 50 1.82 4.56 0.58
C ILE A 50 0.87 5.57 -0.08
N GLU A 51 1.43 6.72 -0.42
CA GLU A 51 0.73 7.92 -0.87
C GLU A 51 1.42 8.56 -2.08
N ALA A 52 0.69 9.42 -2.79
CA ALA A 52 1.21 10.20 -3.91
C ALA A 52 2.40 11.09 -3.47
N GLY A 53 3.47 11.07 -4.25
CA GLY A 53 4.67 11.89 -4.03
C GLY A 53 5.65 11.36 -2.99
N ASN A 54 5.36 10.26 -2.29
CA ASN A 54 6.31 9.66 -1.36
C ASN A 54 7.35 8.78 -2.11
N HIS A 55 8.50 9.37 -2.43
CA HIS A 55 9.56 8.69 -3.19
C HIS A 55 10.56 7.88 -2.33
N ARG A 56 10.29 7.72 -1.03
CA ARG A 56 11.05 6.80 -0.16
C ARG A 56 10.89 5.36 -0.69
N ARG A 57 11.89 4.52 -0.51
CA ARG A 57 11.82 3.10 -0.88
C ARG A 57 11.14 2.28 0.21
N LEU A 58 10.45 1.21 -0.17
CA LEU A 58 9.78 0.31 0.77
C LEU A 58 10.79 -0.41 1.68
N ASP A 59 12.02 -0.67 1.21
CA ASP A 59 13.08 -1.29 2.01
C ASP A 59 13.70 -0.40 3.09
N GLU A 60 13.33 0.88 3.14
CA GLU A 60 13.77 1.79 4.21
C GLU A 60 13.04 1.54 5.54
N VAL A 61 11.98 0.72 5.52
CA VAL A 61 11.22 0.33 6.71
C VAL A 61 11.25 -1.17 6.88
N ALA A 62 11.27 -1.64 8.14
CA ALA A 62 11.32 -3.07 8.42
C ALA A 62 10.06 -3.80 7.91
N CYS A 63 8.90 -3.15 8.05
CA CYS A 63 7.60 -3.68 7.63
C CYS A 63 6.68 -2.54 7.17
N PHE A 64 5.72 -2.88 6.30
CA PHE A 64 4.66 -1.98 5.86
C PHE A 64 3.33 -2.72 5.74
N THR A 65 2.22 -2.02 5.92
CA THR A 65 0.88 -2.52 5.64
C THR A 65 0.56 -2.36 4.15
N PHE A 66 -0.26 -3.27 3.62
CA PHE A 66 -1.03 -3.00 2.41
C PHE A 66 -2.49 -3.30 2.72
N GLU A 67 -3.31 -2.26 2.61
CA GLU A 67 -4.63 -2.19 3.23
C GLU A 67 -5.65 -1.35 2.43
N PRO A 68 -5.78 -1.57 1.11
CA PRO A 68 -6.68 -0.78 0.29
C PRO A 68 -8.11 -0.83 0.85
N HIS A 69 -8.68 0.35 1.08
CA HIS A 69 -10.07 0.52 1.49
C HIS A 69 -10.88 0.91 0.26
N VAL A 70 -11.72 0.00 -0.23
CA VAL A 70 -12.33 0.13 -1.56
C VAL A 70 -13.83 -0.11 -1.54
N ARG A 71 -14.51 0.38 -2.58
CA ARG A 71 -15.91 0.11 -2.87
C ARG A 71 -16.09 -0.10 -4.35
N GLU A 72 -16.95 -1.04 -4.75
CA GLU A 72 -17.38 -1.16 -6.15
C GLU A 72 -18.09 0.14 -6.56
N ARG A 73 -17.81 0.70 -7.74
CA ARG A 73 -18.41 1.99 -8.13
C ARG A 73 -19.94 1.91 -8.13
N GLY A 74 -20.59 2.80 -7.37
CA GLY A 74 -22.04 2.78 -7.15
C GLY A 74 -22.55 1.71 -6.18
N GLY A 75 -21.65 0.89 -5.64
CA GLY A 75 -21.93 -0.09 -4.60
C GLY A 75 -22.21 0.57 -3.24
N ARG A 76 -22.74 -0.25 -2.31
CA ARG A 76 -23.14 0.21 -0.98
C ARG A 76 -22.08 -0.01 0.10
N TRP A 77 -21.22 -1.01 -0.07
CA TRP A 77 -20.37 -1.53 1.00
C TRP A 77 -18.90 -1.28 0.73
N GLY A 78 -18.18 -0.82 1.76
CA GLY A 78 -16.72 -0.71 1.75
C GLY A 78 -16.07 -2.03 2.18
N TYR A 79 -14.96 -2.35 1.55
CA TYR A 79 -14.12 -3.51 1.84
C TYR A 79 -12.72 -3.02 2.19
N LYS A 80 -12.15 -3.57 3.25
CA LYS A 80 -10.75 -3.35 3.61
C LYS A 80 -10.13 -4.69 3.96
N HIS A 81 -8.97 -4.97 3.39
CA HIS A 81 -8.17 -6.13 3.75
C HIS A 81 -6.75 -5.67 3.99
N GLU A 82 -6.32 -5.76 5.24
CA GLU A 82 -5.03 -5.28 5.73
C GLU A 82 -4.16 -6.45 6.13
N ASN A 83 -2.96 -6.51 5.56
CA ASN A 83 -1.89 -7.42 5.98
C ASN A 83 -0.58 -6.64 6.11
N ILE A 84 0.37 -7.22 6.85
CA ILE A 84 1.70 -6.66 7.07
C ILE A 84 2.71 -7.41 6.20
N TYR A 85 3.63 -6.68 5.59
CA TYR A 85 4.63 -7.19 4.67
C TYR A 85 6.04 -6.76 5.03
N PHE A 86 7.00 -7.63 4.74
CA PHE A 86 8.44 -7.35 4.80
C PHE A 86 9.13 -8.00 3.59
N PHE A 87 10.37 -7.58 3.29
CA PHE A 87 11.20 -8.24 2.28
C PHE A 87 12.09 -9.29 2.94
N ASP A 88 12.08 -10.52 2.41
CA ASP A 88 13.01 -11.57 2.84
C ASP A 88 14.42 -11.35 2.28
N SER A 89 15.34 -12.27 2.59
CA SER A 89 16.73 -12.22 2.12
C SER A 89 16.88 -12.29 0.60
N GLU A 90 15.85 -12.74 -0.13
CA GLU A 90 15.81 -12.79 -1.60
C GLU A 90 15.14 -11.53 -2.19
N GLY A 91 14.76 -10.57 -1.35
CA GLY A 91 14.04 -9.36 -1.76
C GLY A 91 12.57 -9.62 -2.13
N GLN A 92 12.00 -10.76 -1.74
CA GLN A 92 10.59 -11.08 -2.01
C GLN A 92 9.70 -10.58 -0.89
N ALA A 93 8.58 -9.96 -1.24
CA ALA A 93 7.58 -9.57 -0.26
C ALA A 93 6.91 -10.80 0.37
N ARG A 94 7.04 -10.93 1.70
CA ARG A 94 6.41 -11.93 2.54
C ARG A 94 5.38 -11.28 3.44
N GLU A 95 4.30 -12.00 3.64
CA GLU A 95 3.27 -11.64 4.62
C GLU A 95 3.71 -12.14 5.99
N LEU A 96 3.49 -11.32 7.02
CA LEU A 96 3.72 -11.65 8.42
C LEU A 96 2.55 -12.44 9.02
#